data_AF-A0A380FHL7-F1
#
_entry.id   AF-A0A380FHL7-F1
#
_cell.length_a   1.000
_cell.length_b   1.000
_cell.length_c   1.000
_cell.angle_alpha   90.00
_cell.angle_beta   90.00
_cell.angle_gamma   90.00
#
_symmetry.space_group_name_H-M   'P 1'
#
loop_
_entity.id
_entity.type
_entity.pdbx_description
1 polymer ?
#
loop_
_entity_poly.entity_id
_entity_poly.type
_entity_poly.pdbx_seq_one_letter_code
_entity_poly.pdbx_strand_id
1 'polypeptide(L)' 'MLYSFLSNNAVDAITFASSSAVEFFFNQAGDIDFNHYYVIGDQTLATINKFDIQATKANIQTLDSLVNKILESWKDNAI' A
#
# COMPACT_ATOMS: atom_id res chain seq x y z
N MET A 1 18.86 -3.24 -5.60
CA MET A 1 18.61 -3.21 -4.15
C MET A 1 17.11 -3.11 -3.82
N LEU A 2 16.38 -2.10 -4.31
CA LEU A 2 14.91 -2.03 -4.11
C LEU A 2 14.18 -3.24 -4.71
N TYR A 3 14.52 -3.61 -5.95
CA TYR A 3 13.93 -4.75 -6.65
C TYR A 3 14.09 -6.09 -5.90
N SER A 4 15.21 -6.30 -5.19
CA SER A 4 15.45 -7.54 -4.44
C SER A 4 14.66 -7.63 -3.13
N PHE A 5 14.21 -6.51 -2.57
CA PHE A 5 13.30 -6.52 -1.42
C PHE A 5 11.87 -6.84 -1.85
N LEU A 6 11.45 -6.32 -2.99
CA LEU A 6 10.12 -6.58 -3.57
C LEU A 6 9.99 -8.05 -4.02
N SER A 7 11.05 -8.66 -4.54
CA SER A 7 11.01 -10.02 -5.10
C SER A 7 11.19 -11.17 -4.09
N ASN A 8 11.44 -10.90 -2.81
CA ASN A 8 11.64 -11.92 -1.77
C ASN A 8 10.45 -12.07 -0.81
N ASN A 9 9.29 -11.50 -1.13
CA ASN A 9 8.11 -11.52 -0.24
C ASN A 9 8.38 -10.96 1.17
N ALA A 10 9.44 -10.15 1.33
CA ALA A 10 9.86 -9.58 2.62
C ALA A 10 9.05 -8.33 3.01
N VAL A 11 8.07 -7.96 2.18
CA VAL A 11 7.22 -6.80 2.35
C VAL A 11 5.78 -7.31 2.36
N ASP A 12 5.15 -7.28 3.53
CA ASP A 12 3.78 -7.78 3.72
C ASP A 12 2.72 -6.75 3.30
N ALA A 13 3.11 -5.47 3.30
CA ALA A 13 2.24 -4.34 3.06
C ALA A 13 2.93 -3.23 2.25
N ILE A 14 2.18 -2.59 1.35
CA ILE A 14 2.58 -1.36 0.67
C ILE A 14 1.57 -0.24 0.94
N THR A 15 2.08 0.99 1.08
CA THR A 15 1.25 2.16 1.35
C THR A 15 1.52 3.25 0.31
N PHE A 16 0.47 3.75 -0.32
CA PHE A 16 0.55 4.86 -1.27
C PHE A 16 0.11 6.19 -0.64
N ALA A 17 0.99 7.17 -0.69
CA ALA A 17 0.73 8.53 -0.25
C ALA A 17 0.20 9.45 -1.36
N SER A 18 0.12 8.98 -2.61
CA SER A 18 -0.39 9.77 -3.74
C SER A 18 -0.93 8.91 -4.87
N SER A 19 -1.86 9.47 -5.65
CA SER A 19 -2.37 8.85 -6.89
C SER A 19 -1.26 8.66 -7.94
N SER A 20 -0.32 9.59 -8.05
CA SER A 20 0.80 9.46 -8.98
C SER A 20 1.72 8.28 -8.64
N ALA A 21 1.90 7.97 -7.35
CA ALA A 21 2.67 6.80 -6.93
C ALA A 21 1.96 5.49 -7.28
N VAL A 22 0.63 5.44 -7.13
CA VAL A 22 -0.20 4.31 -7.59
C VAL A 22 -0.04 4.10 -9.09
N GLU A 23 -0.29 5.14 -9.89
CA GLU A 23 -0.21 5.06 -11.34
C GLU A 23 1.19 4.68 -11.82
N PHE A 24 2.23 5.27 -11.24
CA PHE A 24 3.60 4.90 -11.57
C PHE A 24 3.88 3.44 -11.22
N PHE A 25 3.48 2.98 -10.04
CA PHE A 25 3.72 1.62 -9.59
C PHE A 25 3.04 0.61 -10.52
N PHE A 26 1.73 0.70 -10.73
CA PHE A 26 1.02 -0.32 -11.51
C PHE A 26 1.30 -0.24 -13.03
N ASN A 27 1.73 0.91 -13.55
CA ASN A 27 2.13 1.01 -14.96
C ASN A 27 3.57 0.52 -15.22
N GLN A 28 4.43 0.42 -14.20
CA GLN A 28 5.87 0.14 -14.38
C GLN A 28 6.38 -1.10 -13.63
N ALA A 29 5.76 -1.48 -12.51
CA ALA A 29 6.29 -2.50 -11.59
C ALA A 29 5.98 -3.95 -12.02
N GLY A 30 5.10 -4.17 -13.00
CA GLY A 30 4.64 -5.52 -13.37
C GLY A 30 3.74 -6.16 -12.30
N ASP A 31 3.53 -7.48 -12.37
CA ASP A 31 2.71 -8.26 -11.42
C ASP A 31 3.45 -8.51 -10.09
N ILE A 32 3.73 -7.44 -9.34
CA ILE A 32 4.20 -7.56 -7.96
C ILE A 32 2.97 -7.40 -7.05
N ASP A 33 2.46 -8.55 -6.61
CA ASP A 33 1.37 -8.62 -5.65
C ASP A 33 1.89 -8.55 -4.21
N PHE A 34 1.24 -7.71 -3.42
CA PHE A 34 1.42 -7.64 -1.96
C PHE A 34 0.15 -8.16 -1.28
N ASN A 35 0.31 -8.71 -0.07
CA ASN A 35 -0.83 -9.17 0.72
C ASN A 35 -1.75 -8.01 1.14
N HIS A 36 -1.16 -6.83 1.39
CA HIS A 36 -1.90 -5.67 1.90
C HIS A 36 -1.52 -4.37 1.19
N TYR A 37 -2.55 -3.62 0.76
CA TYR A 37 -2.43 -2.30 0.18
C TYR A 37 -3.10 -1.25 1.08
N TYR A 38 -2.42 -0.14 1.35
CA TYR A 38 -2.95 1.00 2.09
C TYR A 38 -2.82 2.29 1.28
N VAL A 39 -3.71 3.24 1.55
CA VAL A 39 -3.73 4.54 0.88
C VAL A 39 -3.99 5.67 1.88
N ILE A 40 -3.38 6.83 1.65
CA ILE A 40 -3.49 7.96 2.58
C ILE A 40 -4.87 8.63 2.58
N GLY A 41 -5.62 8.57 1.47
CA GLY A 41 -6.87 9.30 1.33
C GLY A 41 -7.76 8.81 0.19
N ASP A 42 -8.98 9.35 0.13
CA ASP A 42 -10.03 8.91 -0.80
C ASP A 42 -9.63 9.07 -2.28
N GLN A 43 -8.89 10.12 -2.61
CA GLN A 43 -8.39 10.31 -3.97
C GLN A 43 -7.43 9.20 -4.40
N THR A 44 -6.55 8.77 -3.49
CA THR A 44 -5.61 7.68 -3.75
C THR A 44 -6.33 6.33 -3.78
N LEU A 45 -7.33 6.13 -2.92
CA LEU A 45 -8.22 4.95 -2.96
C LEU A 45 -8.96 4.83 -4.31
N ALA A 46 -9.54 5.93 -4.78
CA ALA A 46 -10.22 5.96 -6.07
C ALA A 46 -9.26 5.68 -7.24
N THR A 47 -7.96 5.94 -7.08
CA THR A 47 -6.95 5.68 -8.10
C THR A 47 -6.54 4.22 -8.13
N ILE A 48 -6.28 3.61 -6.96
CA ILE A 48 -5.86 2.20 -6.89
C ILE A 48 -6.97 1.23 -7.32
N ASN A 49 -8.23 1.58 -7.05
CA ASN A 49 -9.38 0.80 -7.51
C ASN A 49 -9.51 0.71 -9.05
N LYS A 50 -8.89 1.63 -9.81
CA LYS A 50 -8.87 1.55 -11.29
C LYS A 50 -8.01 0.39 -11.81
N PHE A 51 -7.15 -0.15 -10.95
CA PHE A 51 -6.30 -1.31 -11.23
C PHE A 51 -6.86 -2.59 -10.61
N ASP A 52 -8.14 -2.60 -10.20
CA ASP A 52 -8.82 -3.73 -9.55
C ASP A 52 -8.20 -4.20 -8.23
N ILE A 53 -7.39 -3.36 -7.59
CA ILE A 53 -6.74 -3.64 -6.31
C ILE A 53 -7.58 -3.09 -5.14
N GLN A 54 -7.82 -3.95 -4.15
CA GLN A 54 -8.49 -3.56 -2.90
C GLN A 54 -7.47 -2.99 -1.91
N ALA A 55 -7.74 -1.79 -1.38
CA ALA A 55 -6.85 -1.12 -0.43
C ALA A 55 -7.59 -0.52 0.76
N THR A 56 -6.90 -0.42 1.89
CA THR A 56 -7.42 0.18 3.13
C THR A 56 -7.00 1.64 3.23
N LYS A 57 -7.97 2.56 3.36
CA LYS A 57 -7.69 3.97 3.62
C LYS A 57 -7.22 4.16 5.07
N ALA A 58 -6.14 4.91 5.27
CA ALA A 58 -5.72 5.33 6.60
C ALA A 58 -6.73 6.33 7.21
N ASN A 59 -7.03 6.20 8.50
CA ASN A 59 -8.05 7.01 9.17
C ASN A 59 -7.67 8.51 9.28
N ILE A 60 -6.38 8.84 9.21
CA ILE A 60 -5.87 10.20 9.35
C ILE A 60 -4.82 10.42 8.25
N GLN A 61 -4.88 11.55 7.55
CA GLN A 61 -3.97 11.91 6.44
C GLN A 61 -2.63 12.45 6.97
N THR A 62 -1.88 11.64 7.71
CA THR A 62 -0.50 11.98 8.13
C THR A 62 0.43 10.79 7.96
N LEU A 63 1.73 11.05 7.80
CA LEU A 63 2.75 10.00 7.74
C LEU A 63 2.71 9.11 9.00
N ASP A 64 2.54 9.73 10.18
CA ASP A 64 2.41 9.00 11.44
C ASP A 64 1.20 8.07 11.44
N SER A 65 0.11 8.48 10.78
CA SER A 65 -1.10 7.68 10.68
C SER A 65 -0.97 6.55 9.68
N LEU A 66 -0.16 6.71 8.64
CA LEU A 66 0.24 5.61 7.77
C LEU A 66 1.05 4.57 8.55
N VAL A 67 2.02 5.02 9.35
CA VAL A 67 2.84 4.14 10.21
C VAL A 67 1.97 3.42 11.24
N ASN A 68 1.09 4.15 11.92
CA ASN A 68 0.15 3.56 12.87
C ASN A 68 -0.76 2.53 12.21
N LYS A 69 -1.22 2.77 10.97
CA LYS A 69 -2.10 1.82 10.28
C LYS A 69 -1.39 0.52 9.92
N ILE A 70 -0.13 0.60 9.51
CA ILE A 70 0.72 -0.57 9.28
C ILE A 70 0.87 -1.36 10.60
N LEU A 71 1.19 -0.67 11.70
CA LEU A 71 1.37 -1.30 13.01
C LEU A 71 0.08 -1.92 13.58
N GLU A 72 -1.08 -1.28 13.38
CA GLU A 72 -2.39 -1.83 13.74
C GLU A 72 -2.66 -3.13 13.00
N SER A 73 -2.49 -3.14 11.68
CA SER A 73 -2.75 -4.34 10.88
C SER A 73 -1.86 -5.51 11.27
N TRP A 74 -0.65 -5.26 11.78
CA TRP A 74 0.26 -6.29 12.26
C TRP A 74 -0.18 -6.84 13.63
N LYS A 75 -0.78 -6.01 14.48
CA LYS A 75 -1.32 -6.45 15.78
C LYS A 75 -2.62 -7.24 15.63
N ASP A 76 -3.49 -6.83 14.71
CA ASP A 76 -4.79 -7.47 14.50
C ASP A 76 -4.67 -8.84 13.80
N ASN A 77 -3.56 -9.07 13.06
CA ASN A 77 -3.21 -10.35 12.44
C ASN A 77 -2.33 -11.26 13.34
N ALA A 78 -2.13 -10.92 14.62
CA ALA A 78 -1.37 -11.76 15.55
C ALA A 78 -2.19 -12.99 15.96
N ILE A 79 -1.89 -14.13 15.32
CA ILE A 79 -2.13 -15.50 15.83
C ILE A 79 -1.04 -15.83 16.86
#